data_AF-A0A6A6NM59-F1
#
_entry.id   AF-A0A6A6NM59-F1
#
_cell.length_a   1.000
_cell.length_b   1.000
_cell.length_c   1.000
_cell.angle_alpha   90.00
_cell.angle_beta   90.00
_cell.angle_gamma   90.00
#
_symmetry.space_group_name_H-M   'P 1'
#
loop_
_entity.id
_entity.type
_entity.pdbx_description
1 polymer ?
#
loop_
_entity_poly.entity_id
_entity_poly.type
_entity_poly.pdbx_seq_one_letter_code
_entity_poly.pdbx_strand_id
1 'polypeptide(L)'
;MVEEGYFFTRRRWEEHRKGLAGKDGAGEELPVGVEAWADGEPGWDGHEYLPQGTVGAVVLDRFGDLCVATSTGGLTNKLPGRIGDTPTLGAGFWTEEWTDKTTSKSMAYTSPLAPSRIVQAPIDRMIPGLRESWLGSCLPFVSPQPERQDAIPWAPEPVFEKLQLSDRPLPKRRGIAISGTGNGDTFLRLSACRTTGAICRFSSPSPSLQSSLSRMTGPEGELQKSAGDRWDRTGEGEGGMIGIEFVDGRGKIAMDFNCGGMFRAWVDDDGVDRCMVFREEYC
;
A
#
# COMPACT_ATOMS: atom_id res chain seq x y z
N MET A 1 16.21 -4.29 21.18
CA MET A 1 16.45 -5.41 20.24
C MET A 1 16.28 -6.71 21.00
N VAL A 2 15.71 -7.73 20.37
CA VAL A 2 15.59 -9.08 20.93
C VAL A 2 16.80 -9.92 20.53
N GLU A 3 17.01 -11.06 21.18
CA GLU A 3 18.02 -12.03 20.75
C GLU A 3 17.67 -12.64 19.39
N GLU A 4 18.67 -12.86 18.53
CA GLU A 4 18.46 -13.35 17.16
C GLU A 4 17.76 -14.72 17.11
N GLY A 5 18.00 -15.56 18.12
CA GLY A 5 17.34 -16.86 18.27
C GLY A 5 15.81 -16.78 18.34
N TYR A 6 15.24 -15.61 18.65
CA TYR A 6 13.79 -15.38 18.65
C TYR A 6 13.14 -15.64 17.28
N PHE A 7 13.83 -15.34 16.18
CA PHE A 7 13.29 -15.50 14.82
C PHE A 7 13.59 -16.87 14.22
N PHE A 8 14.36 -17.72 14.91
CA PHE A 8 14.73 -19.03 14.42
C PHE A 8 13.52 -19.97 14.36
N THR A 9 13.37 -20.67 13.23
CA THR A 9 12.44 -21.79 13.11
C THR A 9 13.11 -22.96 12.41
N ARG A 10 12.85 -24.19 12.89
CA ARG A 10 13.42 -25.41 12.29
C ARG A 10 13.09 -25.51 10.80
N ARG A 11 11.86 -25.20 10.40
CA ARG A 11 11.42 -25.23 9.00
C ARG A 11 12.27 -24.33 8.10
N ARG A 12 12.44 -23.04 8.45
CA ARG A 12 13.26 -22.11 7.66
C ARG A 12 14.75 -22.50 7.65
N TRP A 13 15.23 -23.14 8.72
CA TRP A 13 16.60 -23.68 8.78
C TRP A 13 16.80 -24.87 7.84
N GLU A 14 15.84 -25.77 7.76
CA GLU A 14 15.86 -26.90 6.82
C GLU A 14 15.80 -26.42 5.37
N GLU A 15 14.95 -25.42 5.07
CA GLU A 15 14.92 -24.74 3.76
C GLU A 15 16.28 -24.13 3.39
N HIS A 16 16.92 -23.44 4.33
CA HIS A 16 18.27 -22.88 4.16
C HIS A 16 19.29 -23.97 3.78
N ARG A 17 19.32 -25.08 4.53
CA ARG A 17 20.22 -26.21 4.26
C ARG A 17 19.96 -26.86 2.90
N LYS A 18 18.69 -27.09 2.54
CA LYS A 18 18.29 -27.66 1.24
C LYS A 18 18.80 -26.79 0.08
N GLY A 19 18.63 -25.47 0.18
CA GLY A 19 19.07 -24.53 -0.84
C GLY A 19 20.60 -24.35 -0.95
N LEU A 20 21.38 -24.75 0.07
CA LEU A 20 22.84 -24.80 -0.02
C LEU A 20 23.31 -26.07 -0.72
N ALA A 21 22.72 -27.23 -0.37
CA ALA A 21 23.06 -28.51 -0.98
C ALA A 21 22.84 -28.55 -2.50
N GLY A 22 21.86 -27.79 -3.02
CA GLY A 22 21.65 -27.64 -4.46
C GLY A 22 22.70 -26.78 -5.20
N LYS A 23 23.47 -25.94 -4.49
CA LYS A 23 24.53 -25.09 -5.08
C LYS A 23 25.89 -25.77 -5.12
N ASP A 24 26.14 -26.65 -4.16
CA ASP A 24 27.38 -27.41 -4.04
C ASP A 24 27.20 -28.78 -4.71
N GLY A 25 27.42 -28.85 -6.02
CA GLY A 25 27.54 -30.11 -6.74
C GLY A 25 28.77 -30.91 -6.29
N ALA A 26 28.75 -31.46 -5.08
CA ALA A 26 29.69 -32.47 -4.58
C ALA A 26 29.06 -33.31 -3.45
N GLY A 27 28.49 -34.45 -3.84
CA GLY A 27 28.54 -35.70 -3.08
C GLY A 27 27.73 -35.80 -1.78
N GLU A 28 26.48 -36.24 -1.89
CA GLU A 28 25.97 -37.43 -1.20
C GLU A 28 24.57 -37.76 -1.78
N GLU A 29 24.32 -39.04 -2.08
CA GLU A 29 23.09 -39.52 -2.71
C GLU A 29 21.87 -39.20 -1.85
N LEU A 30 21.02 -38.28 -2.31
CA LEU A 30 19.66 -38.11 -1.80
C LEU A 30 18.71 -39.05 -2.56
N PRO A 31 17.68 -39.61 -1.90
CA PRO A 31 16.84 -40.63 -2.49
C PRO A 31 16.04 -40.10 -3.68
N VAL A 32 16.12 -40.88 -4.76
CA VAL A 32 15.32 -40.95 -5.99
C VAL A 32 14.13 -39.98 -6.08
N GLY A 33 14.21 -39.04 -7.03
CA GLY A 33 13.02 -38.41 -7.62
C GLY A 33 13.02 -36.89 -7.82
N VAL A 34 14.15 -36.18 -7.72
CA VAL A 34 14.16 -34.72 -7.83
C VAL A 34 15.13 -34.29 -8.93
N GLU A 35 14.58 -33.83 -10.06
CA GLU A 35 15.37 -33.27 -11.16
C GLU A 35 16.07 -31.98 -10.71
N ALA A 36 17.22 -31.76 -11.33
CA ALA A 36 18.24 -30.79 -10.92
C ALA A 36 17.73 -29.35 -10.87
N TRP A 37 18.19 -28.63 -9.84
CA TRP A 37 18.00 -27.19 -9.65
C TRP A 37 18.84 -26.47 -10.69
N ALA A 38 18.28 -26.23 -11.87
CA ALA A 38 18.88 -25.35 -12.85
C ALA A 38 18.78 -23.90 -12.34
N ASP A 39 19.94 -23.30 -12.03
CA ASP A 39 20.21 -21.86 -11.99
C ASP A 39 18.98 -20.94 -11.87
N GLY A 40 18.36 -20.89 -10.69
CA GLY A 40 17.10 -20.14 -10.52
C GLY A 40 16.84 -19.75 -9.07
N GLU A 41 16.55 -18.47 -8.87
CA GLU A 41 15.94 -17.92 -7.65
C GLU A 41 14.71 -18.76 -7.22
N PRO A 42 14.33 -18.78 -5.93
CA PRO A 42 13.26 -19.63 -5.41
C PRO A 42 11.89 -19.22 -5.98
N GLY A 43 11.51 -19.84 -7.09
CA GLY A 43 10.18 -19.85 -7.70
C GLY A 43 9.47 -21.19 -7.47
N TRP A 44 8.17 -21.22 -7.78
CA TRP A 44 7.31 -22.40 -7.65
C TRP A 44 7.72 -23.51 -8.65
N ASP A 45 8.03 -24.72 -8.16
CA ASP A 45 8.46 -25.87 -8.97
C ASP A 45 7.31 -26.83 -9.33
N GLY A 46 6.06 -26.44 -9.06
CA GLY A 46 4.87 -27.29 -9.25
C GLY A 46 4.60 -28.29 -8.11
N HIS A 47 5.53 -28.46 -7.15
CA HIS A 47 5.41 -29.43 -6.06
C HIS A 47 5.51 -28.80 -4.66
N GLU A 48 6.24 -27.70 -4.48
CA GLU A 48 6.44 -27.04 -3.19
C GLU A 48 6.41 -25.50 -3.35
N TYR A 49 5.39 -24.84 -2.78
CA TYR A 49 5.35 -23.38 -2.72
C TYR A 49 6.37 -22.89 -1.70
N LEU A 50 7.45 -22.24 -2.15
CA LEU A 50 8.39 -21.56 -1.25
C LEU A 50 7.81 -20.17 -0.90
N PRO A 51 7.30 -19.95 0.33
CA PRO A 51 6.73 -18.66 0.69
C PRO A 51 7.85 -17.61 0.71
N GLN A 52 7.70 -16.60 -0.17
CA GLN A 52 8.62 -15.46 -0.36
C GLN A 52 8.78 -14.55 0.88
N GLY A 53 8.14 -14.90 2.01
CA GLY A 53 8.58 -14.47 3.34
C GLY A 53 8.20 -13.04 3.72
N THR A 54 7.26 -12.43 3.00
CA THR A 54 6.77 -11.07 3.23
C THR A 54 5.34 -11.09 3.76
N VAL A 55 5.05 -10.17 4.68
CA VAL A 55 3.71 -9.91 5.23
C VAL A 55 3.39 -8.43 5.05
N GLY A 56 2.11 -8.12 4.90
CA GLY A 56 1.64 -6.76 4.69
C GLY A 56 0.24 -6.56 5.25
N ALA A 57 -0.05 -5.33 5.66
CA ALA A 57 -1.37 -4.91 6.12
C ALA A 57 -1.69 -3.52 5.57
N VAL A 58 -2.92 -3.38 5.09
CA VAL A 58 -3.52 -2.11 4.66
C VAL A 58 -4.79 -1.88 5.46
N VAL A 59 -4.99 -0.68 5.96
CA VAL A 59 -6.15 -0.35 6.80
C VAL A 59 -6.73 1.00 6.40
N LEU A 60 -8.05 1.11 6.53
CA LEU A 60 -8.83 2.33 6.40
C LEU A 60 -9.56 2.56 7.72
N ASP A 61 -9.40 3.73 8.30
CA ASP A 61 -10.08 4.08 9.55
C ASP A 61 -11.43 4.78 9.31
N ARG A 62 -12.14 5.05 10.41
CA ARG A 62 -13.45 5.73 10.40
C ARG A 62 -13.40 7.20 9.95
N PHE A 63 -12.22 7.82 9.93
CA PHE A 63 -12.00 9.19 9.48
C PHE A 63 -11.63 9.25 7.99
N GLY A 64 -11.48 8.09 7.35
CA GLY A 64 -11.09 7.97 5.96
C GLY A 64 -9.57 7.99 5.75
N ASP A 65 -8.79 7.80 6.81
CA ASP A 65 -7.34 7.79 6.73
C ASP A 65 -6.82 6.38 6.42
N LEU A 66 -5.82 6.33 5.55
CA LEU A 66 -5.25 5.11 5.00
C LEU A 66 -3.84 4.88 5.53
N CYS A 67 -3.57 3.67 6.03
CA CYS A 67 -2.26 3.27 6.50
C CYS A 67 -1.84 1.94 5.85
N VAL A 68 -0.54 1.79 5.63
CA VAL A 68 0.08 0.56 5.15
C VAL A 68 1.35 0.26 5.92
N ALA A 69 1.59 -1.02 6.18
CA ALA A 69 2.85 -1.53 6.69
C ALA A 69 3.19 -2.85 6.01
N THR A 70 4.48 -3.06 5.74
CA THR A 70 5.01 -4.28 5.11
C THR A 70 6.29 -4.70 5.84
N SER A 71 6.46 -5.99 6.08
CA SER A 71 7.61 -6.54 6.78
C SER A 71 8.04 -7.87 6.16
N THR A 72 9.33 -8.18 6.23
CA THR A 72 9.89 -9.38 5.61
C THR A 72 11.13 -9.87 6.35
N GLY A 73 11.36 -11.19 6.33
CA GLY A 73 12.67 -11.77 6.64
C GLY A 73 13.66 -11.68 5.45
N GLY A 74 13.14 -11.37 4.27
CA GLY A 74 13.84 -11.43 2.99
C GLY A 74 13.86 -12.86 2.42
N LEU A 75 14.72 -13.06 1.43
CA LEU A 75 14.88 -14.34 0.76
C LEU A 75 15.72 -15.32 1.60
N THR A 76 15.33 -16.59 1.59
CA THR A 76 16.17 -17.69 2.08
C THR A 76 17.47 -17.71 1.28
N ASN A 77 18.60 -17.91 1.95
CA ASN A 77 19.94 -17.91 1.33
C ASN A 77 20.34 -16.60 0.64
N LYS A 78 19.74 -15.46 1.02
CA LYS A 78 20.17 -14.14 0.57
C LYS A 78 21.62 -13.87 0.96
N LEU A 79 22.33 -13.11 0.12
CA LEU A 79 23.61 -12.54 0.52
C LEU A 79 23.39 -11.60 1.73
N PRO A 80 24.24 -11.68 2.77
CA PRO A 80 24.20 -10.71 3.87
C PRO A 80 24.28 -9.28 3.33
N GLY A 81 23.37 -8.42 3.79
CA GLY A 81 23.25 -7.05 3.29
C GLY A 81 22.35 -6.86 2.07
N ARG A 82 21.81 -7.93 1.45
CA ARG A 82 20.81 -7.79 0.39
C ARG A 82 19.52 -7.19 0.94
N ILE A 83 19.06 -6.12 0.29
CA ILE A 83 17.80 -5.41 0.60
C ILE A 83 16.82 -5.61 -0.56
N GLY A 84 15.58 -5.99 -0.25
CA GLY A 84 14.49 -6.12 -1.22
C GLY A 84 13.59 -4.89 -1.29
N ASP A 85 12.41 -5.08 -1.84
CA ASP A 85 11.36 -4.07 -2.02
C ASP A 85 10.69 -3.64 -0.70
N THR A 86 10.52 -4.57 0.24
CA THR A 86 9.70 -4.36 1.45
C THR A 86 10.06 -3.12 2.27
N PRO A 87 11.34 -2.82 2.59
CA PRO A 87 11.68 -1.58 3.32
C PRO A 87 11.79 -0.35 2.41
N THR A 88 11.60 -0.50 1.10
CA THR A 88 11.83 0.56 0.10
C THR A 88 10.53 1.25 -0.26
N LEU A 89 10.45 2.55 0.06
CA LEU A 89 9.28 3.38 -0.22
C LEU A 89 8.90 3.34 -1.70
N GLY A 90 7.65 3.04 -1.99
CA GLY A 90 7.11 2.98 -3.35
C GLY A 90 7.36 1.67 -4.08
N ALA A 91 8.31 0.84 -3.64
CA ALA A 91 8.49 -0.51 -4.19
C ALA A 91 7.55 -1.50 -3.48
N GLY A 92 7.80 -1.78 -2.20
CA GLY A 92 7.04 -2.78 -1.43
C GLY A 92 5.78 -2.24 -0.76
N PHE A 93 5.67 -0.93 -0.54
CA PHE A 93 4.47 -0.31 0.00
C PHE A 93 4.29 1.13 -0.49
N TRP A 94 3.05 1.58 -0.52
CA TRP A 94 2.71 2.95 -0.85
C TRP A 94 1.34 3.35 -0.26
N THR A 95 1.24 4.56 0.27
CA THR A 95 -0.03 5.19 0.60
C THR A 95 -0.01 6.63 0.10
N GLU A 96 -1.08 7.05 -0.56
CA GLU A 96 -1.23 8.45 -0.97
C GLU A 96 -2.69 8.84 -1.03
N GLU A 97 -2.94 10.14 -0.88
CA GLU A 97 -4.24 10.75 -1.00
C GLU A 97 -4.17 11.95 -1.95
N TRP A 98 -5.23 12.16 -2.71
CA TRP A 98 -5.40 13.30 -3.57
C TRP A 98 -6.87 13.69 -3.70
N THR A 99 -7.08 14.84 -4.33
CA THR A 99 -8.41 15.33 -4.67
C THR A 99 -8.67 15.13 -6.15
N ASP A 100 -9.70 14.36 -6.48
CA ASP A 100 -10.16 14.19 -7.84
C ASP A 100 -10.92 15.45 -8.28
N LYS A 101 -10.49 16.02 -9.40
CA LYS A 101 -11.14 17.19 -10.04
C LYS A 101 -12.37 16.79 -10.87
N THR A 102 -12.75 15.51 -10.84
CA THR A 102 -13.85 14.96 -11.63
C THR A 102 -15.19 15.49 -11.14
N THR A 103 -15.80 16.30 -12.00
CA THR A 103 -17.08 16.97 -11.86
C THR A 103 -18.24 15.98 -11.78
N SER A 104 -18.51 15.42 -10.59
CA SER A 104 -19.77 14.73 -10.31
C SER A 104 -20.69 15.67 -9.52
N LYS A 105 -21.91 15.90 -10.01
CA LYS A 105 -22.95 16.63 -9.26
C LYS A 105 -23.18 15.92 -7.93
N SER A 106 -22.92 16.60 -6.81
CA SER A 106 -23.14 16.10 -5.45
C SER A 106 -23.65 17.25 -4.58
N MET A 107 -24.66 17.00 -3.75
CA MET A 107 -25.19 17.97 -2.79
C MET A 107 -24.18 18.15 -1.64
N ALA A 108 -23.72 19.38 -1.45
CA ALA A 108 -22.90 19.77 -0.30
C ALA A 108 -23.80 20.27 0.85
N TYR A 109 -23.72 19.66 2.02
CA TYR A 109 -24.21 20.25 3.27
C TYR A 109 -23.03 20.95 3.96
N THR A 110 -22.96 22.28 3.89
CA THR A 110 -22.07 23.05 4.77
C THR A 110 -22.82 23.34 6.07
N SER A 111 -22.38 22.74 7.18
CA SER A 111 -22.82 23.14 8.52
C SER A 111 -22.28 24.55 8.82
N PRO A 112 -23.10 25.51 9.24
CA PRO A 112 -22.63 26.80 9.71
C PRO A 112 -22.12 26.63 11.14
N LEU A 113 -20.98 25.95 11.31
CA LEU A 113 -20.14 26.29 12.44
C LEU A 113 -19.65 27.72 12.17
N ALA A 114 -19.99 28.61 13.09
CA ALA A 114 -19.70 30.04 13.03
C ALA A 114 -18.30 30.29 12.47
N PRO A 115 -18.08 31.37 11.68
CA PRO A 115 -16.74 31.69 11.21
C PRO A 115 -15.87 31.92 12.45
N SER A 116 -15.05 30.93 12.78
CA SER A 116 -13.87 31.15 13.59
C SER A 116 -13.05 32.14 12.78
N ARG A 117 -13.17 33.43 13.12
CA ARG A 117 -12.25 34.46 12.67
C ARG A 117 -10.87 33.98 13.07
N ILE A 118 -10.16 33.37 12.14
CA ILE A 118 -8.72 33.17 12.27
C ILE A 118 -8.17 34.59 12.28
N VAL A 119 -7.83 35.08 13.47
CA VAL A 119 -7.14 36.36 13.62
C VAL A 119 -5.81 36.18 12.87
N GLN A 120 -5.70 36.79 11.69
CA GLN A 120 -4.43 36.84 10.98
C GLN A 120 -3.40 37.51 11.91
N ALA A 121 -2.33 36.79 12.23
CA ALA A 121 -1.24 37.36 13.00
C ALA A 121 -0.61 38.51 12.17
N PRO A 122 -0.24 39.64 12.77
CA PRO A 122 0.30 40.80 12.06
C PRO A 122 1.48 40.49 11.12
N ILE A 123 2.23 39.43 11.41
CA ILE A 123 3.40 39.01 10.65
C ILE A 123 3.06 38.38 9.29
N ASP A 124 1.84 37.85 9.12
CA ASP A 124 1.36 37.30 7.84
C ASP A 124 1.26 38.38 6.75
N ARG A 125 1.09 39.65 7.15
CA ARG A 125 1.13 40.79 6.22
C ARG A 125 2.55 41.20 5.80
N MET A 126 3.57 40.82 6.58
CA MET A 126 4.95 41.22 6.31
C MET A 126 5.67 40.26 5.38
N ILE A 127 5.34 38.96 5.39
CA ILE A 127 5.96 37.95 4.51
C ILE A 127 4.89 36.95 4.02
N PRO A 128 4.27 37.20 2.86
CA PRO A 128 3.36 36.24 2.24
C PRO A 128 4.07 34.91 1.97
N GLY A 129 3.48 33.78 2.40
CA GLY A 129 4.04 32.43 2.19
C GLY A 129 4.94 31.89 3.31
N LEU A 130 5.21 32.67 4.38
CA LEU A 130 5.99 32.19 5.52
C LEU A 130 5.35 30.98 6.22
N ARG A 131 4.01 30.93 6.25
CA ARG A 131 3.22 29.82 6.79
C ARG A 131 3.32 28.53 5.99
N GLU A 132 3.48 28.65 4.68
CA GLU A 132 3.61 27.51 3.75
C GLU A 132 5.08 27.03 3.65
N SER A 133 6.01 27.79 4.25
CA SER A 133 7.42 27.42 4.32
C SER A 133 7.72 26.51 5.50
N TRP A 134 8.75 25.67 5.37
CA TRP A 134 9.22 24.76 6.42
C TRP A 134 9.63 25.47 7.72
N LEU A 135 10.00 26.76 7.65
CA LEU A 135 10.34 27.59 8.82
C LEU A 135 9.11 27.96 9.65
N GLY A 136 7.92 28.03 9.05
CA GLY A 136 6.67 28.38 9.72
C GLY A 136 6.27 27.37 10.80
N SER A 137 6.64 26.10 10.60
CA SER A 137 6.36 24.99 11.52
C SER A 137 7.17 25.03 12.82
N CYS A 138 8.26 25.81 12.86
CA CYS A 138 9.22 25.83 13.97
C CYS A 138 9.06 27.06 14.89
N LEU A 139 8.15 27.98 14.57
CA LEU A 139 7.95 29.21 15.33
C LEU A 139 6.63 29.14 16.14
N PRO A 140 6.69 29.02 17.48
CA PRO A 140 5.49 28.83 18.32
C PRO A 140 4.54 30.04 18.30
N PHE A 141 4.99 31.22 17.85
CA PHE A 141 4.16 32.41 17.68
C PHE A 141 3.33 32.43 16.38
N VAL A 142 3.55 31.49 15.46
CA VAL A 142 2.87 31.42 14.15
C VAL A 142 1.78 30.33 14.13
N SER A 143 1.82 29.41 15.09
CA SER A 143 0.86 28.31 15.25
C SER A 143 -0.37 28.78 16.06
N PRO A 144 -1.61 28.48 15.64
CA PRO A 144 -2.79 28.89 16.39
C PRO A 144 -2.91 28.09 17.70
N GLN A 145 -2.93 28.80 18.84
CA GLN A 145 -3.44 28.25 20.10
C GLN A 145 -4.97 28.20 20.02
N PRO A 146 -5.63 27.09 20.40
CA PRO A 146 -7.07 27.09 20.58
C PRO A 146 -7.39 27.81 21.90
N GLU A 147 -7.90 29.04 21.82
CA GLU A 147 -8.55 29.66 22.97
C GLU A 147 -9.81 28.86 23.33
N ARG A 148 -9.85 28.31 24.54
CA ARG A 148 -11.07 27.75 25.14
C ARG A 148 -12.14 28.85 25.15
N GLN A 149 -13.21 28.65 24.39
CA GLN A 149 -14.41 29.48 24.47
C GLN A 149 -15.17 29.13 25.74
N ASP A 150 -14.91 29.88 26.81
CA ASP A 150 -15.91 30.06 27.86
C ASP A 150 -17.04 30.95 27.30
N ALA A 151 -18.27 30.50 27.55
CA ALA A 151 -19.51 30.96 26.93
C ALA A 151 -19.72 32.48 26.95
N ILE A 152 -20.11 33.06 25.79
CA ILE A 152 -20.62 34.43 25.69
C ILE A 152 -22.16 34.39 25.84
N PRO A 153 -22.77 35.01 26.87
CA PRO A 153 -24.20 34.87 27.18
C PRO A 153 -25.18 35.60 26.25
N TRP A 154 -24.75 36.15 25.13
CA TRP A 154 -25.65 36.78 24.16
C TRP A 154 -25.15 36.54 22.74
N ALA A 155 -25.61 35.45 22.13
CA ALA A 155 -25.51 35.28 20.68
C ALA A 155 -26.92 35.51 20.11
N PRO A 156 -27.11 36.41 19.13
CA PRO A 156 -28.40 36.52 18.45
C PRO A 156 -28.75 35.18 17.79
N GLU A 157 -30.02 34.80 17.85
CA GLU A 157 -30.60 33.60 17.22
C GLU A 157 -30.05 33.41 15.78
N PRO A 158 -29.70 32.17 15.39
CA PRO A 158 -29.13 31.91 14.07
C PRO A 158 -30.15 32.28 12.99
N VAL A 159 -29.85 33.36 12.26
CA VAL A 159 -30.57 33.73 11.05
C VAL A 159 -30.28 32.64 10.02
N PHE A 160 -31.28 31.81 9.71
CA PHE A 160 -31.22 30.88 8.59
C PHE A 160 -31.25 31.68 7.27
N GLU A 161 -30.08 32.13 6.84
CA GLU A 161 -29.90 32.66 5.50
C GLU A 161 -30.08 31.50 4.49
N LYS A 162 -30.95 31.69 3.49
CA LYS A 162 -31.21 30.68 2.46
C LYS A 162 -29.90 30.25 1.80
N LEU A 163 -29.48 29.00 2.03
CA LEU A 163 -28.35 28.39 1.33
C LEU A 163 -28.50 28.61 -0.18
N GLN A 164 -27.55 29.31 -0.79
CA GLN A 164 -27.44 29.33 -2.24
C GLN A 164 -26.90 27.97 -2.72
N LEU A 165 -27.68 27.25 -3.52
CA LEU A 165 -27.19 26.09 -4.26
C LEU A 165 -26.03 26.52 -5.15
N SER A 166 -24.83 26.03 -4.84
CA SER A 166 -23.68 26.13 -5.72
C SER A 166 -23.66 24.88 -6.61
N ASP A 167 -23.82 25.05 -7.93
CA ASP A 167 -23.68 23.99 -8.93
C ASP A 167 -22.23 23.49 -9.11
N ARG A 168 -21.28 23.97 -8.30
CA ARG A 168 -19.89 23.54 -8.38
C ARG A 168 -19.75 22.15 -7.73
N PRO A 169 -19.29 21.14 -8.48
CA PRO A 169 -19.05 19.82 -7.91
C PRO A 169 -17.99 19.92 -6.83
N LEU A 170 -18.28 19.32 -5.68
CA LEU A 170 -17.31 19.25 -4.61
C LEU A 170 -16.11 18.39 -5.04
N PRO A 171 -14.88 18.79 -4.67
CA PRO A 171 -13.70 17.95 -4.81
C PRO A 171 -13.92 16.60 -4.12
N LYS A 172 -13.74 15.49 -4.84
CA LYS A 172 -13.82 14.15 -4.24
C LYS A 172 -12.48 13.76 -3.64
N ARG A 173 -12.47 13.50 -2.33
CA ARG A 173 -11.30 12.90 -1.65
C ARG A 173 -11.12 11.48 -2.16
N ARG A 174 -9.93 11.17 -2.65
CA ARG A 174 -9.55 9.83 -3.09
C ARG A 174 -8.20 9.46 -2.52
N GLY A 175 -8.08 8.26 -1.98
CA GLY A 175 -6.83 7.75 -1.44
C GLY A 175 -6.66 6.28 -1.72
N ILE A 176 -5.41 5.82 -1.66
CA ILE A 176 -5.06 4.41 -1.80
C ILE A 176 -3.98 4.03 -0.78
N ALA A 177 -4.04 2.80 -0.30
CA ALA A 177 -2.95 2.13 0.41
C ALA A 177 -2.68 0.78 -0.26
N ILE A 178 -1.40 0.44 -0.45
CA ILE A 178 -0.97 -0.74 -1.21
C ILE A 178 0.22 -1.38 -0.50
N SER A 179 0.16 -2.69 -0.24
CA SER A 179 1.28 -3.51 0.20
C SER A 179 1.55 -4.61 -0.81
N GLY A 180 2.82 -4.80 -1.15
CA GLY A 180 3.32 -5.80 -2.07
C GLY A 180 4.00 -6.98 -1.39
N THR A 181 4.04 -8.11 -2.09
CA THR A 181 4.87 -9.28 -1.81
C THR A 181 5.26 -9.92 -3.14
N GLY A 182 6.50 -10.39 -3.29
CA GLY A 182 6.94 -10.88 -4.59
C GLY A 182 8.45 -11.07 -4.71
N ASN A 183 8.89 -11.24 -5.95
CA ASN A 183 10.28 -11.04 -6.34
C ASN A 183 10.68 -9.57 -6.10
N GLY A 184 11.43 -9.35 -5.02
CA GLY A 184 11.76 -7.99 -4.58
C GLY A 184 12.58 -7.18 -5.59
N ASP A 185 13.38 -7.81 -6.44
CA ASP A 185 14.20 -7.10 -7.44
C ASP A 185 13.32 -6.56 -8.58
N THR A 186 12.27 -7.28 -8.97
CA THR A 186 11.28 -6.75 -9.91
C THR A 186 10.46 -5.62 -9.28
N PHE A 187 9.99 -5.79 -8.04
CA PHE A 187 9.24 -4.73 -7.33
C PHE A 187 10.05 -3.44 -7.20
N LEU A 188 11.36 -3.56 -6.92
CA LEU A 188 12.29 -2.43 -6.89
C LEU A 188 12.44 -1.76 -8.25
N ARG A 189 12.76 -2.53 -9.31
CA ARG A 189 12.97 -1.99 -10.67
C ARG A 189 11.78 -1.22 -11.20
N LEU A 190 10.57 -1.69 -10.89
CA LEU A 190 9.32 -1.07 -11.36
C LEU A 190 8.75 -0.03 -10.40
N SER A 191 9.32 0.14 -9.19
CA SER A 191 8.70 0.90 -8.10
C SER A 191 7.20 0.51 -7.97
N ALA A 192 6.95 -0.79 -7.84
CA ALA A 192 5.68 -1.39 -8.25
C ALA A 192 4.45 -0.81 -7.53
N CYS A 193 4.50 -0.61 -6.21
CA CYS A 193 3.38 -0.02 -5.47
C CYS A 193 3.14 1.45 -5.86
N ARG A 194 4.20 2.25 -6.00
CA ARG A 194 4.12 3.67 -6.41
C ARG A 194 3.61 3.83 -7.82
N THR A 195 4.09 3.00 -8.74
CA THR A 195 3.67 2.98 -10.14
C THR A 195 2.19 2.59 -10.25
N THR A 196 1.74 1.61 -9.46
CA THR A 196 0.31 1.28 -9.35
C THR A 196 -0.51 2.49 -8.90
N GLY A 197 -0.05 3.20 -7.88
CA GLY A 197 -0.70 4.44 -7.43
C GLY A 197 -0.70 5.55 -8.47
N ALA A 198 0.39 5.68 -9.24
CA ALA A 198 0.49 6.63 -10.34
C ALA A 198 -0.50 6.28 -11.47
N ILE A 199 -0.68 4.99 -11.78
CA ILE A 199 -1.68 4.53 -12.76
C ILE A 199 -3.08 4.94 -12.30
N CYS A 200 -3.43 4.70 -11.02
CA CYS A 200 -4.70 5.15 -10.45
C CYS A 200 -4.87 6.67 -10.59
N ARG A 201 -3.88 7.44 -10.18
CA ARG A 201 -4.02 8.90 -10.03
C ARG A 201 -3.94 9.66 -11.36
N PHE A 202 -3.05 9.24 -12.27
CA PHE A 202 -2.66 10.06 -13.42
C PHE A 202 -3.11 9.51 -14.78
N SER A 203 -3.61 8.27 -14.85
CA SER A 203 -4.18 7.76 -16.10
C SER A 203 -5.48 8.49 -16.46
N SER A 204 -5.78 8.55 -17.76
CA SER A 204 -7.01 9.13 -18.29
C SER A 204 -7.66 8.14 -19.26
N PRO A 205 -8.87 7.61 -18.95
CA PRO A 205 -9.61 7.79 -17.71
C PRO A 205 -8.86 7.22 -16.50
N SER A 206 -9.17 7.72 -15.30
CA SER A 206 -8.57 7.26 -14.07
C SER A 206 -9.17 5.90 -13.65
N PRO A 207 -8.40 4.80 -13.65
CA PRO A 207 -8.89 3.47 -13.32
C PRO A 207 -9.06 3.29 -11.81
N SER A 208 -9.86 2.30 -11.39
CA SER A 208 -9.94 1.86 -9.99
C SER A 208 -8.63 1.24 -9.52
N LEU A 209 -8.44 1.13 -8.20
CA LEU A 209 -7.27 0.44 -7.66
C LEU A 209 -7.20 -1.03 -8.11
N GLN A 210 -8.33 -1.74 -8.11
CA GLN A 210 -8.38 -3.13 -8.59
C GLN A 210 -7.85 -3.26 -10.02
N SER A 211 -8.27 -2.38 -10.93
CA SER A 211 -7.79 -2.44 -12.32
C SER A 211 -6.30 -2.13 -12.45
N SER A 212 -5.78 -1.20 -11.63
CA SER A 212 -4.34 -0.90 -11.60
C SER A 212 -3.52 -2.03 -11.02
N LEU A 213 -4.01 -2.70 -9.96
CA LEU A 213 -3.39 -3.90 -9.41
C LEU A 213 -3.34 -5.01 -10.45
N SER A 214 -4.47 -5.30 -11.12
CA SER A 214 -4.50 -6.29 -12.21
C SER A 214 -3.52 -5.97 -13.33
N ARG A 215 -3.33 -4.69 -13.67
CA ARG A 215 -2.33 -4.29 -14.65
C ARG A 215 -0.90 -4.52 -14.17
N MET A 216 -0.61 -4.32 -12.88
CA MET A 216 0.73 -4.44 -12.32
C MET A 216 1.08 -5.89 -11.98
N THR A 217 0.32 -6.49 -11.05
CA THR A 217 0.56 -7.81 -10.45
C THR A 217 -0.36 -8.91 -10.97
N GLY A 218 -1.37 -8.61 -11.79
CA GLY A 218 -2.24 -9.63 -12.37
C GLY A 218 -1.54 -10.47 -13.45
N PRO A 219 -2.21 -11.50 -13.99
CA PRO A 219 -1.67 -12.32 -15.07
C PRO A 219 -1.48 -11.44 -16.30
N GLU A 220 -0.36 -11.62 -17.01
CA GLU A 220 0.10 -10.74 -18.09
C GLU A 220 0.34 -9.28 -17.63
N GLY A 221 0.55 -9.06 -16.32
CA GLY A 221 0.83 -7.76 -15.72
C GLY A 221 2.24 -7.24 -16.00
N GLU A 222 2.51 -5.99 -15.63
CA GLU A 222 3.82 -5.34 -15.84
C GLU A 222 4.97 -6.09 -15.14
N LEU A 223 4.72 -6.66 -13.96
CA LEU A 223 5.68 -7.49 -13.23
C LEU A 223 6.14 -8.69 -14.06
N GLN A 224 5.19 -9.46 -14.58
CA GLN A 224 5.44 -10.60 -15.47
C GLN A 224 6.14 -10.16 -16.76
N LYS A 225 5.63 -9.11 -17.42
CA LYS A 225 6.21 -8.57 -18.67
C LYS A 225 7.66 -8.14 -18.50
N SER A 226 8.02 -7.57 -17.35
CA SER A 226 9.39 -7.12 -17.08
C SER A 226 10.40 -8.26 -16.97
N ALA A 227 9.95 -9.47 -16.62
CA ALA A 227 10.79 -10.66 -16.59
C ALA A 227 11.15 -11.14 -18.01
N GLY A 228 10.28 -10.90 -19.00
CA GLY A 228 10.53 -11.26 -20.39
C GLY A 228 10.73 -12.76 -20.57
N ASP A 229 11.87 -13.15 -21.12
CA ASP A 229 12.26 -14.55 -21.35
C ASP A 229 12.60 -15.33 -20.08
N ARG A 230 12.69 -14.65 -18.93
CA ARG A 230 12.97 -15.24 -17.61
C ARG A 230 11.70 -15.58 -16.81
N TRP A 231 10.53 -15.15 -17.29
CA TRP A 231 9.23 -15.54 -16.74
C TRP A 231 9.06 -17.06 -16.73
N ASP A 232 8.45 -17.62 -15.68
CA ASP A 232 8.28 -19.06 -15.42
C ASP A 232 9.58 -19.90 -15.35
N ARG A 233 10.74 -19.26 -15.34
CA ARG A 233 12.05 -19.95 -15.24
C ARG A 233 12.80 -19.65 -13.95
N THR A 234 12.69 -18.40 -13.49
CA THR A 234 13.51 -17.88 -12.40
C THR A 234 12.66 -17.36 -11.23
N GLY A 235 11.33 -17.39 -11.33
CA GLY A 235 10.44 -16.67 -10.40
C GLY A 235 10.55 -15.13 -10.49
N GLU A 236 11.37 -14.59 -11.42
CA GLU A 236 11.42 -13.15 -11.67
C GLU A 236 10.06 -12.67 -12.17
N GLY A 237 9.59 -11.55 -11.62
CA GLY A 237 8.29 -10.97 -11.97
C GLY A 237 7.10 -11.59 -11.25
N GLU A 238 7.30 -12.61 -10.42
CA GLU A 238 6.21 -13.16 -9.61
C GLU A 238 5.90 -12.26 -8.42
N GLY A 239 4.62 -12.14 -8.08
CA GLY A 239 4.19 -11.48 -6.85
C GLY A 239 2.72 -11.11 -6.85
N GLY A 240 2.36 -10.32 -5.85
CA GLY A 240 1.01 -9.86 -5.61
C GLY A 240 0.96 -8.62 -4.75
N MET A 241 -0.20 -7.98 -4.76
CA MET A 241 -0.47 -6.80 -3.96
C MET A 241 -1.86 -6.88 -3.36
N ILE A 242 -1.97 -6.35 -2.15
CA ILE A 242 -3.23 -6.02 -1.49
C ILE A 242 -3.34 -4.51 -1.36
N GLY A 243 -4.55 -3.98 -1.36
CA GLY A 243 -4.77 -2.55 -1.19
C GLY A 243 -6.19 -2.19 -0.79
N ILE A 244 -6.35 -0.95 -0.35
CA ILE A 244 -7.65 -0.33 -0.11
C ILE A 244 -7.69 0.97 -0.90
N GLU A 245 -8.77 1.15 -1.65
CA GLU A 245 -9.13 2.40 -2.30
C GLU A 245 -10.22 3.09 -1.50
N PHE A 246 -10.01 4.36 -1.17
CA PHE A 246 -11.00 5.22 -0.54
C PHE A 246 -11.48 6.26 -1.56
N VAL A 247 -12.79 6.37 -1.76
CA VAL A 247 -13.41 7.41 -2.59
C VAL A 247 -14.63 7.95 -1.87
N ASP A 248 -14.59 9.21 -1.47
CA ASP A 248 -15.76 9.97 -0.98
C ASP A 248 -16.58 9.22 0.08
N GLY A 249 -15.90 8.76 1.14
CA GLY A 249 -16.51 8.04 2.25
C GLY A 249 -16.69 6.53 2.06
N ARG A 250 -16.26 5.97 0.91
CA ARG A 250 -16.36 4.54 0.63
C ARG A 250 -15.00 3.90 0.44
N GLY A 251 -14.69 2.92 1.27
CA GLY A 251 -13.56 2.01 1.09
C GLY A 251 -13.90 0.88 0.13
N LYS A 252 -12.92 0.43 -0.64
CA LYS A 252 -12.99 -0.77 -1.47
C LYS A 252 -11.69 -1.53 -1.32
N ILE A 253 -11.79 -2.79 -0.92
CA ILE A 253 -10.66 -3.70 -0.87
C ILE A 253 -10.32 -4.13 -2.29
N ALA A 254 -9.03 -4.18 -2.61
CA ALA A 254 -8.53 -4.57 -3.91
C ALA A 254 -7.31 -5.47 -3.75
N MET A 255 -7.17 -6.49 -4.60
CA MET A 255 -6.07 -7.44 -4.53
C MET A 255 -5.89 -8.15 -5.87
N ASP A 256 -4.64 -8.40 -6.28
CA ASP A 256 -4.33 -9.22 -7.46
C ASP A 256 -2.88 -9.74 -7.40
N PHE A 257 -2.61 -10.88 -8.05
CA PHE A 257 -1.32 -11.58 -7.98
C PHE A 257 -1.10 -12.56 -9.15
N ASN A 258 0.11 -12.69 -9.68
CA ASN A 258 0.40 -13.53 -10.85
C ASN A 258 1.08 -14.86 -10.49
N CYS A 259 1.43 -15.05 -9.22
CA CYS A 259 2.00 -16.29 -8.71
C CYS A 259 0.92 -17.38 -8.46
N GLY A 260 1.35 -18.62 -8.23
CA GLY A 260 0.45 -19.75 -8.01
C GLY A 260 -0.50 -19.61 -6.80
N GLY A 261 -0.20 -18.71 -5.86
CA GLY A 261 -1.07 -18.38 -4.72
C GLY A 261 -0.52 -17.22 -3.88
N MET A 262 -1.42 -16.52 -3.19
CA MET A 262 -1.10 -15.43 -2.27
C MET A 262 -1.96 -15.53 -1.01
N PHE A 263 -1.35 -15.88 0.12
CA PHE A 263 -2.00 -15.85 1.43
C PHE A 263 -2.50 -14.44 1.73
N ARG A 264 -3.80 -14.31 1.91
CA ARG A 264 -4.45 -13.03 2.21
C ARG A 264 -5.69 -13.24 3.05
N ALA A 265 -6.00 -12.24 3.88
CA ALA A 265 -7.20 -12.18 4.68
C ALA A 265 -7.69 -10.74 4.77
N TRP A 266 -9.00 -10.56 4.94
CA TRP A 266 -9.60 -9.24 5.09
C TRP A 266 -10.94 -9.36 5.82
N VAL A 267 -11.42 -8.22 6.30
CA VAL A 267 -12.76 -8.06 6.88
C VAL A 267 -13.56 -7.22 5.90
N ASP A 268 -14.73 -7.71 5.49
CA ASP A 268 -15.63 -6.97 4.59
C ASP A 268 -16.51 -5.96 5.35
N ASP A 269 -17.35 -5.23 4.62
CA ASP A 269 -18.24 -4.21 5.18
C ASP A 269 -19.29 -4.80 6.15
N ASP A 270 -19.58 -6.10 6.06
CA ASP A 270 -20.49 -6.83 6.95
C ASP A 270 -19.79 -7.30 8.24
N GLY A 271 -18.48 -7.05 8.37
CA GLY A 271 -17.67 -7.48 9.50
C GLY A 271 -17.29 -8.96 9.44
N VAL A 272 -17.39 -9.59 8.26
CA VAL A 272 -17.07 -11.01 8.09
C VAL A 272 -15.60 -11.17 7.74
N ASP A 273 -14.89 -11.96 8.55
CA ASP A 273 -13.51 -12.36 8.30
C ASP A 273 -13.44 -13.35 7.13
N ARG A 274 -12.58 -13.06 6.15
CA ARG A 274 -12.34 -13.92 4.99
C ARG A 274 -10.85 -14.20 4.83
N CYS A 275 -10.52 -15.38 4.31
CA CYS A 275 -9.14 -15.76 3.98
C CYS A 275 -9.11 -16.56 2.68
N MET A 276 -8.12 -16.27 1.84
CA MET A 276 -7.89 -16.97 0.58
C MET A 276 -6.40 -17.17 0.32
N VAL A 277 -6.05 -18.22 -0.43
CA VAL A 277 -4.70 -18.40 -0.98
C VAL A 277 -4.75 -18.41 -2.50
N PHE A 278 -5.64 -19.19 -3.09
CA PHE A 278 -5.79 -19.30 -4.54
C PHE A 278 -6.76 -18.25 -5.10
N ARG A 279 -6.85 -18.17 -6.43
CA ARG A 279 -7.77 -17.24 -7.12
C ARG A 279 -9.22 -17.69 -7.02
N GLU A 280 -9.45 -19.00 -7.10
CA GLU A 280 -10.76 -19.61 -6.99
C GLU A 280 -11.20 -19.68 -5.53
N GLU A 281 -12.50 -19.48 -5.29
CA GLU A 281 -13.08 -19.70 -3.96
C GLU A 281 -13.01 -21.20 -3.61
N TYR A 282 -12.77 -21.50 -2.34
CA TYR A 282 -12.83 -22.88 -1.86
C TYR A 282 -14.29 -23.34 -1.88
N CYS A 283 -14.62 -24.24 -2.82
CA CYS A 283 -15.88 -24.99 -2.82
C CYS A 283 -16.03 -25.86 -1.57
#